data_AF-A0A7Y2AEN8-F1
#
_entry.id   AF-A0A7Y2AEN8-F1
#
_cell.length_a   1.000
_cell.length_b   1.000
_cell.length_c   1.000
_cell.angle_alpha   90.00
_cell.angle_beta   90.00
_cell.angle_gamma   90.00
#
_symmetry.space_group_name_H-M   'P 1'
#
loop_
_entity.id
_entity.type
_entity.pdbx_description
1 polymer ?
#
loop_
_entity_poly.entity_id
_entity_poly.type
_entity_poly.pdbx_seq_one_letter_code
_entity_poly.pdbx_strand_id
1 'polypeptide(L)'
;MSTSVHGKTVANIQPRSVVGVSEIARRITLCLLLGMAWCTSGSEVNAQPPGQGGTDEYGSSQDDYGGADMEMEMEMEMEMDSGDEYGSSYGGPSSRSTSPSGRAGGSGDTSNAMMQSYQTSLTSLLGSLDLGPLMAPPDQFGPPVDAGPVLEGQAKTAYTSGNYPLALQLYFAHLVTEFDGARVNLQAVKYSKLLRRPVWQIRWGVSYTVRGDAGASDPNPIRAGKLPNMRMAQRGGGGQGDFGQGDFDQGGFDQGGQDQEMEMQMQMEMEQEQEMSMEMEMDMGGGPQRGTGNRGPGGFGGGSAAPAPIQRTMLSSTAKEEMDKYLGLVAELTAEEFGSRYRQGDFGPALCTVAASDPVDDAVGNAPRVGGNAAPASFDSARGPVDDLLAESPETLPLWAPGIMFLGQGESKSIVQSAAREGIDLILHFDVVLKSNRNSDVQNVSRCRLLHVGSGKSLAVSKGIDSFELAQLARAGRTDERSYVTEKLSGLFLVIDRQVKTTDMPKLTPEVAKRRVATLLSATGHHRLPALAEVRLYQAQELLPPEDVEMAFDIVGSQDGLTLLHGAQEAKLKIAHEWALSSLPKSGR
;
A
#
# COMPACT_ATOMS: atom_id res chain seq x y z
N MET A 1 -49.84 69.28 -4.56
CA MET A 1 -48.37 69.27 -4.76
C MET A 1 -47.87 67.94 -4.22
N SER A 2 -47.31 67.07 -5.07
CA SER A 2 -45.86 66.71 -5.11
C SER A 2 -45.26 66.42 -3.72
N THR A 3 -44.56 65.32 -3.43
CA THR A 3 -43.88 64.29 -4.26
C THR A 3 -43.72 63.01 -3.39
N SER A 4 -43.39 61.79 -3.84
CA SER A 4 -42.98 61.22 -5.15
C SER A 4 -43.34 59.71 -5.21
N VAL A 5 -42.82 58.96 -6.19
CA VAL A 5 -42.93 57.48 -6.33
C VAL A 5 -41.57 56.86 -6.61
N HIS A 6 -41.20 55.79 -5.88
CA HIS A 6 -40.27 54.68 -6.19
C HIS A 6 -40.56 53.61 -5.10
N GLY A 7 -40.60 52.29 -5.29
CA GLY A 7 -40.44 51.40 -6.45
C GLY A 7 -40.33 49.98 -5.88
N LYS A 8 -41.34 49.11 -6.06
CA LYS A 8 -41.39 47.78 -5.42
C LYS A 8 -40.82 46.69 -6.34
N THR A 9 -39.68 46.12 -5.94
CA THR A 9 -39.10 44.94 -6.59
C THR A 9 -39.80 43.68 -6.11
N VAL A 10 -40.40 42.91 -7.02
CA VAL A 10 -40.92 41.56 -6.75
C VAL A 10 -39.83 40.55 -7.11
N ALA A 11 -39.32 39.83 -6.11
CA ALA A 11 -38.34 38.77 -6.34
C ALA A 11 -39.01 37.53 -6.95
N ASN A 12 -38.64 37.21 -8.19
CA ASN A 12 -39.15 36.05 -8.92
C ASN A 12 -38.38 34.78 -8.51
N ILE A 13 -39.02 33.88 -7.79
CA ILE A 13 -38.40 32.61 -7.35
C ILE A 13 -38.62 31.55 -8.43
N GLN A 14 -37.57 31.25 -9.21
CA GLN A 14 -37.57 30.08 -10.07
C GLN A 14 -37.17 28.80 -9.29
N PRO A 15 -37.79 27.65 -9.57
CA PRO A 15 -37.39 26.38 -8.97
C PRO A 15 -36.04 25.91 -9.53
N ARG A 16 -35.10 25.59 -8.65
CA ARG A 16 -33.82 24.96 -9.04
C ARG A 16 -34.07 23.55 -9.57
N SER A 17 -33.73 23.31 -10.83
CA SER A 17 -33.74 21.98 -11.45
C SER A 17 -32.65 21.09 -10.85
N VAL A 18 -32.99 19.83 -10.56
CA VAL A 18 -32.06 18.84 -10.01
C VAL A 18 -31.07 18.39 -11.08
N VAL A 19 -29.88 19.00 -11.10
CA VAL A 19 -28.72 18.57 -11.90
C VAL A 19 -27.80 17.74 -11.01
N GLY A 20 -27.96 16.42 -11.05
CA GLY A 20 -27.14 15.51 -10.22
C GLY A 20 -26.91 14.11 -10.80
N VAL A 21 -27.81 13.61 -11.65
CA VAL A 21 -27.75 12.20 -12.12
C VAL A 21 -27.10 12.06 -13.52
N SER A 22 -27.22 13.08 -14.39
CA SER A 22 -26.67 13.00 -15.77
C SER A 22 -25.15 13.07 -15.86
N GLU A 23 -24.49 13.72 -14.89
CA GLU A 23 -23.03 13.91 -14.89
C GLU A 23 -22.29 12.59 -14.62
N ILE A 24 -22.83 11.79 -13.69
CA ILE A 24 -22.30 10.47 -13.33
C ILE A 24 -22.50 9.49 -14.50
N ALA A 25 -23.68 9.48 -15.12
CA ALA A 25 -23.95 8.66 -16.31
C ALA A 25 -23.01 9.00 -17.48
N ARG A 26 -22.71 10.29 -17.70
CA ARG A 26 -21.75 10.73 -18.73
C ARG A 26 -20.32 10.26 -18.43
N ARG A 27 -19.87 10.32 -17.17
CA ARG A 27 -18.54 9.82 -16.78
C ARG A 27 -18.41 8.30 -16.95
N ILE A 28 -19.42 7.52 -16.57
CA ILE A 28 -19.43 6.06 -16.77
C ILE A 28 -19.39 5.69 -18.26
N THR A 29 -20.15 6.40 -19.10
CA THR A 29 -20.16 6.19 -20.55
C THR A 29 -18.81 6.53 -21.19
N LEU A 30 -18.12 7.58 -20.72
CA LEU A 30 -16.80 7.96 -21.22
C LEU A 30 -15.72 6.91 -20.90
N CYS A 31 -15.75 6.33 -19.69
CA CYS A 31 -14.83 5.26 -19.30
C CYS A 31 -15.04 3.98 -20.14
N LEU A 32 -16.28 3.61 -20.44
CA LEU A 32 -16.59 2.45 -21.28
C LEU A 32 -16.15 2.64 -22.75
N LEU A 33 -16.24 3.85 -23.29
CA LEU A 33 -15.80 4.15 -24.67
C LEU A 33 -14.27 4.20 -24.80
N LEU A 34 -13.55 4.71 -23.78
CA LEU A 34 -12.08 4.70 -23.78
C LEU A 34 -11.50 3.28 -23.62
N GLY A 35 -12.17 2.41 -22.86
CA GLY A 35 -11.75 1.01 -22.70
C GLY A 35 -11.77 0.18 -23.98
N MET A 36 -12.68 0.45 -24.93
CA MET A 36 -12.75 -0.29 -26.20
C MET A 36 -11.74 0.18 -27.25
N ALA A 37 -11.17 1.38 -27.10
CA ALA A 37 -10.26 1.96 -28.09
C ALA A 37 -8.82 1.37 -28.08
N TRP A 38 -8.47 0.54 -27.09
CA TRP A 38 -7.12 -0.02 -26.92
C TRP A 38 -6.95 -1.47 -27.42
N CYS A 39 -8.00 -2.09 -28.00
CA CYS A 39 -7.94 -3.48 -28.47
C CYS A 39 -7.68 -3.65 -29.98
N THR A 40 -7.34 -2.60 -30.75
CA THR A 40 -7.14 -2.69 -32.21
C THR A 40 -5.92 -1.92 -32.73
N SER A 41 -4.72 -2.43 -32.45
CA SER A 41 -3.52 -2.13 -33.25
C SER A 41 -2.52 -3.29 -33.22
N GLY A 42 -2.77 -4.31 -34.04
CA GLY A 42 -1.75 -5.32 -34.35
C GLY A 42 -0.74 -4.73 -35.33
N SER A 43 0.53 -4.63 -34.93
CA SER A 43 1.63 -4.22 -35.81
C SER A 43 2.31 -5.44 -36.43
N GLU A 44 2.37 -5.48 -37.76
CA GLU A 44 2.97 -6.57 -38.53
C GLU A 44 4.47 -6.73 -38.23
N VAL A 45 4.92 -7.98 -38.08
CA VAL A 45 6.34 -8.32 -37.90
C VAL A 45 7.00 -8.41 -39.26
N ASN A 46 7.79 -7.39 -39.62
CA ASN A 46 8.56 -7.40 -40.86
C ASN A 46 9.85 -8.22 -40.67
N ALA A 47 10.03 -9.29 -41.45
CA ALA A 47 11.17 -10.19 -41.36
C ALA A 47 12.37 -9.67 -42.19
N GLN A 48 13.59 -9.79 -41.65
CA GLN A 48 14.82 -9.41 -42.34
C GLN A 48 15.88 -10.52 -42.19
N PRO A 49 16.63 -10.88 -43.25
CA PRO A 49 17.42 -12.13 -43.31
C PRO A 49 18.80 -12.03 -42.62
N PRO A 50 19.46 -13.17 -42.36
CA PRO A 50 20.75 -13.20 -41.64
C PRO A 50 21.91 -12.69 -42.49
N GLY A 51 22.71 -11.78 -41.92
CA GLY A 51 23.97 -11.27 -42.48
C GLY A 51 25.18 -11.82 -41.73
N GLN A 52 26.18 -12.30 -42.47
CA GLN A 52 27.42 -12.87 -41.95
C GLN A 52 28.47 -11.80 -41.58
N GLY A 53 29.36 -12.15 -40.64
CA GLY A 53 30.78 -11.80 -40.71
C GLY A 53 31.23 -10.52 -39.99
N GLY A 54 32.22 -10.66 -39.12
CA GLY A 54 32.86 -9.53 -38.41
C GLY A 54 33.67 -9.99 -37.20
N THR A 55 34.85 -10.56 -37.43
CA THR A 55 35.86 -10.83 -36.39
C THR A 55 36.76 -9.64 -36.21
N ASP A 56 36.95 -9.17 -34.98
CA ASP A 56 38.09 -8.40 -34.43
C ASP A 56 37.87 -8.46 -32.90
N GLU A 57 38.64 -9.15 -32.06
CA GLU A 57 40.09 -9.11 -31.74
C GLU A 57 40.49 -7.96 -30.78
N TYR A 58 41.29 -8.30 -29.76
CA TYR A 58 41.82 -7.51 -28.64
C TYR A 58 40.90 -7.10 -27.47
N GLY A 59 41.36 -7.37 -26.24
CA GLY A 59 40.77 -6.79 -25.02
C GLY A 59 40.92 -7.59 -23.73
N SER A 60 42.11 -8.14 -23.43
CA SER A 60 42.36 -8.92 -22.20
C SER A 60 42.14 -8.11 -20.92
N SER A 61 41.36 -8.65 -19.97
CA SER A 61 41.67 -8.53 -18.54
C SER A 61 41.23 -9.79 -17.83
N GLN A 62 42.14 -10.37 -17.06
CA GLN A 62 42.10 -11.74 -16.56
C GLN A 62 42.11 -11.69 -15.05
N ASP A 63 40.97 -11.94 -14.42
CA ASP A 63 40.88 -12.16 -12.97
C ASP A 63 40.18 -13.50 -12.71
N ASP A 64 40.99 -14.42 -12.21
CA ASP A 64 40.68 -15.83 -11.96
C ASP A 64 40.18 -16.01 -10.52
N TYR A 65 38.93 -16.44 -10.37
CA TYR A 65 38.42 -17.00 -9.12
C TYR A 65 37.53 -18.21 -9.40
N GLY A 66 38.17 -19.38 -9.45
CA GLY A 66 37.48 -20.66 -9.50
C GLY A 66 36.59 -20.89 -8.28
N GLY A 67 35.27 -20.88 -8.49
CA GLY A 67 34.26 -21.43 -7.60
C GLY A 67 33.57 -22.60 -8.30
N ALA A 68 33.64 -23.80 -7.72
CA ALA A 68 33.03 -24.99 -8.31
C ALA A 68 31.52 -25.03 -8.03
N ASP A 69 30.72 -24.44 -8.92
CA ASP A 69 29.27 -24.63 -8.92
C ASP A 69 28.90 -25.96 -9.60
N MET A 70 28.20 -26.83 -8.86
CA MET A 70 27.54 -28.01 -9.42
C MET A 70 26.21 -27.60 -10.05
N GLU A 71 26.23 -27.25 -11.33
CA GLU A 71 25.04 -27.03 -12.14
C GLU A 71 24.33 -28.38 -12.39
N MET A 72 23.32 -28.68 -11.56
CA MET A 72 22.31 -29.70 -11.90
C MET A 72 21.26 -29.06 -12.81
N GLU A 73 21.56 -29.03 -14.11
CA GLU A 73 20.59 -28.73 -15.16
C GLU A 73 19.55 -29.88 -15.23
N MET A 74 18.38 -29.66 -14.62
CA MET A 74 17.19 -30.47 -14.91
C MET A 74 16.48 -29.90 -16.14
N GLU A 75 16.96 -30.26 -17.32
CA GLU A 75 16.19 -30.14 -18.55
C GLU A 75 14.97 -31.08 -18.47
N MET A 76 13.79 -30.51 -18.19
CA MET A 76 12.51 -31.19 -18.42
C MET A 76 11.99 -30.81 -19.79
N GLU A 77 12.33 -31.61 -20.80
CA GLU A 77 11.65 -31.61 -22.08
C GLU A 77 10.16 -31.95 -21.86
N MET A 78 9.27 -31.05 -22.29
CA MET A 78 7.84 -31.35 -22.38
C MET A 78 7.48 -31.68 -23.83
N GLU A 79 7.39 -32.97 -24.15
CA GLU A 79 6.72 -33.44 -25.36
C GLU A 79 5.26 -32.96 -25.36
N MET A 80 4.87 -32.21 -26.39
CA MET A 80 3.46 -31.90 -26.65
C MET A 80 2.86 -32.94 -27.58
N ASP A 81 2.21 -33.94 -27.00
CA ASP A 81 1.37 -34.88 -27.74
C ASP A 81 0.11 -34.18 -28.27
N SER A 82 -0.15 -34.29 -29.58
CA SER A 82 -1.31 -33.70 -30.26
C SER A 82 -2.32 -34.77 -30.63
N GLY A 83 -3.22 -35.08 -29.70
CA GLY A 83 -4.37 -35.95 -29.93
C GLY A 83 -5.60 -35.19 -30.43
N ASP A 84 -5.78 -35.12 -31.75
CA ASP A 84 -7.04 -34.70 -32.37
C ASP A 84 -8.11 -35.82 -32.28
N GLU A 85 -9.20 -35.61 -31.52
CA GLU A 85 -10.37 -36.50 -31.57
C GLU A 85 -11.68 -35.70 -31.77
N TYR A 86 -12.15 -35.66 -33.02
CA TYR A 86 -13.44 -35.06 -33.39
C TYR A 86 -14.58 -36.09 -33.24
N GLY A 87 -15.47 -35.89 -32.25
CA GLY A 87 -16.59 -36.79 -31.97
C GLY A 87 -17.97 -36.14 -31.99
N SER A 88 -18.81 -36.56 -32.96
CA SER A 88 -20.30 -36.57 -32.97
C SER A 88 -21.07 -35.27 -32.63
N SER A 89 -21.89 -34.72 -33.52
CA SER A 89 -23.17 -35.27 -34.03
C SER A 89 -24.25 -35.47 -32.96
N TYR A 90 -25.25 -34.57 -32.93
CA TYR A 90 -26.68 -34.92 -32.78
C TYR A 90 -27.56 -33.72 -33.20
N GLY A 91 -28.50 -33.93 -34.11
CA GLY A 91 -29.36 -32.88 -34.64
C GLY A 91 -30.81 -33.31 -34.87
N GLY A 92 -31.74 -32.56 -34.29
CA GLY A 92 -33.20 -32.61 -34.54
C GLY A 92 -34.02 -33.46 -33.56
N PRO A 93 -35.37 -33.45 -33.67
CA PRO A 93 -36.18 -32.68 -34.63
C PRO A 93 -37.27 -31.77 -34.00
N SER A 94 -37.86 -30.95 -34.84
CA SER A 94 -38.99 -30.05 -34.56
C SER A 94 -40.32 -30.76 -34.24
N SER A 95 -41.07 -30.27 -33.26
CA SER A 95 -42.46 -30.64 -33.01
C SER A 95 -43.43 -29.51 -33.43
N ARG A 96 -44.22 -29.77 -34.50
CA ARG A 96 -45.42 -28.99 -34.82
C ARG A 96 -46.57 -29.43 -33.91
N SER A 97 -47.23 -28.50 -33.22
CA SER A 97 -48.49 -28.76 -32.53
C SER A 97 -49.66 -28.03 -33.20
N THR A 98 -50.62 -28.82 -33.66
CA THR A 98 -51.87 -28.43 -34.31
C THR A 98 -52.80 -27.68 -33.35
N SER A 99 -53.46 -26.60 -33.79
CA SER A 99 -54.57 -25.97 -33.05
C SER A 99 -55.89 -26.17 -33.81
N PRO A 100 -56.92 -26.83 -33.23
CA PRO A 100 -58.24 -26.94 -33.83
C PRO A 100 -59.20 -25.84 -33.35
N SER A 101 -60.13 -25.47 -34.23
CA SER A 101 -61.17 -24.46 -34.01
C SER A 101 -62.40 -25.01 -33.28
N GLY A 102 -62.92 -24.29 -32.28
CA GLY A 102 -64.27 -24.43 -31.71
C GLY A 102 -64.51 -23.32 -30.68
N ARG A 103 -65.37 -22.32 -30.89
CA ARG A 103 -66.85 -22.30 -31.00
C ARG A 103 -67.55 -21.96 -29.66
N ALA A 104 -67.79 -20.66 -29.49
CA ALA A 104 -68.98 -20.00 -28.92
C ALA A 104 -69.64 -20.48 -27.61
N GLY A 105 -69.76 -19.54 -26.67
CA GLY A 105 -71.00 -19.31 -25.91
C GLY A 105 -70.94 -19.59 -24.40
N GLY A 106 -71.19 -18.57 -23.58
CA GLY A 106 -71.38 -18.72 -22.14
C GLY A 106 -71.21 -17.42 -21.36
N SER A 107 -72.33 -16.79 -20.97
CA SER A 107 -72.35 -15.63 -20.07
C SER A 107 -72.31 -16.10 -18.61
N GLY A 108 -71.58 -15.41 -17.72
CA GLY A 108 -71.59 -15.72 -16.29
C GLY A 108 -70.55 -14.96 -15.45
N ASP A 109 -71.01 -13.98 -14.67
CA ASP A 109 -70.22 -13.18 -13.72
C ASP A 109 -69.43 -14.05 -12.71
N THR A 110 -68.12 -14.19 -12.93
CA THR A 110 -67.21 -14.91 -12.01
C THR A 110 -65.84 -14.23 -11.80
N SER A 111 -65.47 -13.24 -12.62
CA SER A 111 -64.16 -12.57 -12.57
C SER A 111 -63.95 -11.64 -11.36
N ASN A 112 -65.01 -11.01 -10.84
CA ASN A 112 -64.89 -10.04 -9.74
C ASN A 112 -64.70 -10.69 -8.35
N ALA A 113 -65.26 -11.89 -8.10
CA ALA A 113 -65.17 -12.54 -6.80
C ALA A 113 -63.73 -13.02 -6.49
N MET A 114 -63.03 -13.56 -7.49
CA MET A 114 -61.67 -14.05 -7.32
C MET A 114 -60.68 -12.90 -7.10
N MET A 115 -60.83 -11.78 -7.83
CA MET A 115 -59.96 -10.61 -7.67
C MET A 115 -60.10 -9.96 -6.28
N GLN A 116 -61.30 -9.94 -5.69
CA GLN A 116 -61.52 -9.46 -4.32
C GLN A 116 -60.85 -10.35 -3.27
N SER A 117 -60.84 -11.68 -3.45
CA SER A 117 -60.15 -12.58 -2.52
C SER A 117 -58.63 -12.34 -2.46
N TYR A 118 -57.98 -12.12 -3.61
CA TYR A 118 -56.56 -11.76 -3.67
C TYR A 118 -56.27 -10.39 -3.04
N GLN A 119 -57.14 -9.39 -3.23
CA GLN A 119 -56.98 -8.08 -2.60
C GLN A 119 -57.07 -8.19 -1.07
N THR A 120 -58.06 -8.89 -0.52
CA THR A 120 -58.18 -9.05 0.94
C THR A 120 -56.99 -9.76 1.57
N SER A 121 -56.50 -10.85 0.95
CA SER A 121 -55.32 -11.58 1.45
C SER A 121 -54.03 -10.76 1.38
N LEU A 122 -53.85 -9.93 0.37
CA LEU A 122 -52.72 -9.01 0.28
C LEU A 122 -52.80 -7.89 1.34
N THR A 123 -53.98 -7.32 1.59
CA THR A 123 -54.14 -6.32 2.66
C THR A 123 -53.92 -6.91 4.06
N SER A 124 -54.30 -8.17 4.32
CA SER A 124 -53.99 -8.82 5.60
C SER A 124 -52.50 -9.11 5.78
N LEU A 125 -51.79 -9.48 4.70
CA LEU A 125 -50.34 -9.68 4.74
C LEU A 125 -49.61 -8.35 4.97
N LEU A 126 -49.96 -7.31 4.21
CA LEU A 126 -49.40 -5.95 4.38
C LEU A 126 -49.72 -5.34 5.75
N GLY A 127 -50.88 -5.63 6.33
CA GLY A 127 -51.23 -5.19 7.68
C GLY A 127 -50.53 -5.95 8.81
N SER A 128 -49.92 -7.11 8.52
CA SER A 128 -49.16 -7.91 9.48
C SER A 128 -47.65 -7.66 9.46
N LEU A 129 -47.15 -6.99 8.42
CA LEU A 129 -45.76 -6.57 8.31
C LEU A 129 -45.62 -5.20 8.95
N ASP A 130 -45.01 -5.15 10.15
CA ASP A 130 -44.61 -3.88 10.75
C ASP A 130 -43.48 -3.26 9.92
N LEU A 131 -43.85 -2.30 9.07
CA LEU A 131 -42.93 -1.49 8.28
C LEU A 131 -42.46 -0.23 9.03
N GLY A 132 -42.83 -0.06 10.31
CA GLY A 132 -42.29 0.98 11.18
C GLY A 132 -40.75 0.98 11.22
N PRO A 133 -40.09 -0.18 11.40
CA PRO A 133 -38.63 -0.34 11.27
C PRO A 133 -38.06 -0.18 9.84
N LEU A 134 -38.86 0.20 8.84
CA LEU A 134 -38.39 0.63 7.51
C LEU A 134 -38.71 2.10 7.23
N MET A 135 -39.54 2.74 8.08
CA MET A 135 -39.96 4.15 7.98
C MET A 135 -39.36 5.04 9.07
N ALA A 136 -38.72 4.47 10.10
CA ALA A 136 -38.01 5.24 11.11
C ALA A 136 -36.80 5.99 10.48
N PRO A 137 -36.40 7.16 11.04
CA PRO A 137 -35.23 7.87 10.56
C PRO A 137 -33.97 7.00 10.63
N PRO A 138 -33.03 7.11 9.66
CA PRO A 138 -31.80 6.30 9.65
C PRO A 138 -30.99 6.42 10.95
N ASP A 139 -31.10 7.57 11.64
CA ASP A 139 -30.42 7.88 12.90
C ASP A 139 -30.99 7.14 14.14
N GLN A 140 -32.11 6.43 14.01
CA GLN A 140 -32.75 5.66 15.11
C GLN A 140 -32.49 4.16 15.05
N PHE A 141 -32.03 3.64 13.91
CA PHE A 141 -31.37 2.35 13.92
C PHE A 141 -30.03 2.52 14.65
N GLY A 142 -29.58 1.48 15.34
CA GLY A 142 -28.25 1.49 15.96
C GLY A 142 -27.14 1.72 14.92
N PRO A 143 -25.87 1.84 15.35
CA PRO A 143 -24.74 1.96 14.42
C PRO A 143 -24.91 0.92 13.30
N PRO A 144 -24.81 1.32 12.03
CA PRO A 144 -25.24 0.51 10.90
C PRO A 144 -24.58 -0.86 11.00
N VAL A 145 -25.40 -1.90 11.11
CA VAL A 145 -24.91 -3.29 11.15
C VAL A 145 -24.32 -3.56 9.77
N ASP A 146 -23.00 -3.49 9.66
CA ASP A 146 -22.28 -3.74 8.42
C ASP A 146 -22.66 -5.13 7.89
N ALA A 147 -23.46 -5.14 6.83
CA ALA A 147 -23.98 -6.34 6.21
C ALA A 147 -22.86 -7.01 5.39
N GLY A 148 -22.00 -7.76 6.08
CA GLY A 148 -20.88 -8.45 5.47
C GLY A 148 -20.24 -9.51 6.39
N PRO A 149 -19.22 -10.22 5.89
CA PRO A 149 -18.43 -11.15 6.68
C PRO A 149 -17.70 -10.42 7.81
N VAL A 150 -17.77 -10.95 9.03
CA VAL A 150 -17.29 -10.24 10.22
C VAL A 150 -15.79 -10.04 10.15
N LEU A 151 -15.03 -11.09 9.83
CA LEU A 151 -13.56 -11.01 9.77
C LEU A 151 -13.06 -10.11 8.62
N GLU A 152 -13.83 -9.99 7.52
CA GLU A 152 -13.49 -9.05 6.44
C GLU A 152 -13.62 -7.59 6.90
N GLY A 153 -14.70 -7.24 7.61
CA GLY A 153 -14.86 -5.92 8.23
C GLY A 153 -13.74 -5.63 9.23
N GLN A 154 -13.43 -6.59 10.10
CA GLN A 154 -12.35 -6.47 11.09
C GLN A 154 -10.97 -6.29 10.43
N ALA A 155 -10.68 -6.99 9.33
CA ALA A 155 -9.46 -6.81 8.55
C ALA A 155 -9.33 -5.39 7.98
N LYS A 156 -10.42 -4.81 7.45
CA LYS A 156 -10.45 -3.42 6.97
C LYS A 156 -10.19 -2.43 8.11
N THR A 157 -10.85 -2.59 9.25
CA THR A 157 -10.63 -1.74 10.43
C THR A 157 -9.19 -1.80 10.94
N ALA A 158 -8.61 -3.00 11.05
CA ALA A 158 -7.22 -3.18 11.45
C ALA A 158 -6.23 -2.52 10.46
N TYR A 159 -6.53 -2.57 9.16
CA TYR A 159 -5.73 -1.90 8.12
C TYR A 159 -5.82 -0.37 8.22
N THR A 160 -7.02 0.20 8.38
CA THR A 160 -7.20 1.64 8.60
C THR A 160 -6.60 2.12 9.93
N SER A 161 -6.42 1.22 10.90
CA SER A 161 -5.70 1.46 12.16
C SER A 161 -4.17 1.30 12.03
N GLY A 162 -3.65 1.20 10.80
CA GLY A 162 -2.21 1.06 10.52
C GLY A 162 -1.61 -0.33 10.78
N ASN A 163 -2.38 -1.27 11.35
CA ASN A 163 -1.88 -2.59 11.71
C ASN A 163 -2.02 -3.58 10.54
N TYR A 164 -1.20 -3.36 9.51
CA TYR A 164 -1.22 -4.16 8.28
C TYR A 164 -0.93 -5.66 8.47
N PRO A 165 0.00 -6.11 9.34
CA PRO A 165 0.19 -7.54 9.59
C PRO A 165 -1.07 -8.21 10.15
N LEU A 166 -1.75 -7.61 11.13
CA LEU A 166 -3.01 -8.14 11.68
C LEU A 166 -4.13 -8.12 10.65
N ALA A 167 -4.26 -7.05 9.88
CA ALA A 167 -5.26 -6.94 8.81
C ALA A 167 -5.15 -8.10 7.81
N LEU A 168 -3.94 -8.47 7.39
CA LEU A 168 -3.73 -9.61 6.50
C LEU A 168 -4.07 -10.95 7.16
N GLN A 169 -3.75 -11.16 8.44
CA GLN A 169 -4.12 -12.40 9.13
C GLN A 169 -5.64 -12.53 9.31
N LEU A 170 -6.33 -11.44 9.66
CA LEU A 170 -7.81 -11.41 9.73
C LEU A 170 -8.44 -11.65 8.35
N TYR A 171 -7.85 -11.10 7.28
CA TYR A 171 -8.28 -11.38 5.91
C TYR A 171 -8.10 -12.86 5.54
N PHE A 172 -6.96 -13.49 5.88
CA PHE A 172 -6.80 -14.93 5.68
C PHE A 172 -7.77 -15.76 6.54
N ALA A 173 -8.06 -15.33 7.77
CA ALA A 173 -9.05 -15.99 8.62
C ALA A 173 -10.48 -15.90 8.06
N HIS A 174 -10.85 -14.77 7.45
CA HIS A 174 -12.08 -14.64 6.66
C HIS A 174 -12.15 -15.69 5.55
N LEU A 175 -11.09 -15.83 4.73
CA LEU A 175 -11.01 -16.83 3.66
C LEU A 175 -11.13 -18.28 4.17
N VAL A 176 -10.64 -18.56 5.38
CA VAL A 176 -10.61 -19.89 6.00
C VAL A 176 -11.96 -20.28 6.61
N THR A 177 -12.60 -19.35 7.31
CA THR A 177 -13.74 -19.64 8.20
C THR A 177 -15.09 -19.26 7.62
N GLU A 178 -15.18 -18.15 6.88
CA GLU A 178 -16.38 -17.58 6.28
C GLU A 178 -16.49 -17.96 4.79
N PHE A 179 -16.18 -19.22 4.49
CA PHE A 179 -15.93 -19.76 3.14
C PHE A 179 -16.94 -19.32 2.08
N ASP A 180 -18.24 -19.37 2.38
CA ASP A 180 -19.30 -19.01 1.42
C ASP A 180 -19.32 -17.52 1.08
N GLY A 181 -19.10 -16.64 2.06
CA GLY A 181 -18.91 -15.20 1.83
C GLY A 181 -17.58 -14.90 1.13
N ALA A 182 -16.55 -15.68 1.45
CA ALA A 182 -15.22 -15.53 0.90
C ALA A 182 -15.05 -16.03 -0.55
N ARG A 183 -16.03 -16.69 -1.17
CA ARG A 183 -15.85 -17.32 -2.51
C ARG A 183 -15.35 -16.35 -3.59
N VAL A 184 -15.84 -15.10 -3.59
CA VAL A 184 -15.37 -14.05 -4.51
C VAL A 184 -13.91 -13.69 -4.23
N ASN A 185 -13.55 -13.54 -2.96
CA ASN A 185 -12.21 -13.19 -2.49
C ASN A 185 -11.19 -14.33 -2.72
N LEU A 186 -11.63 -15.59 -2.67
CA LEU A 186 -10.86 -16.76 -3.07
C LEU A 186 -10.63 -16.77 -4.59
N GLN A 187 -11.67 -16.56 -5.40
CA GLN A 187 -11.56 -16.54 -6.87
C GLN A 187 -10.74 -15.36 -7.41
N ALA A 188 -10.69 -14.24 -6.69
CA ALA A 188 -9.90 -13.07 -7.06
C ALA A 188 -8.37 -13.26 -6.97
N VAL A 189 -7.90 -14.37 -6.37
CA VAL A 189 -6.47 -14.66 -6.16
C VAL A 189 -5.66 -14.55 -7.46
N LYS A 190 -4.43 -14.05 -7.35
CA LYS A 190 -3.51 -13.92 -8.48
C LYS A 190 -2.29 -14.81 -8.28
N TYR A 191 -1.57 -15.08 -9.35
CA TYR A 191 -0.28 -15.79 -9.30
C TYR A 191 0.88 -14.80 -9.32
N SER A 192 1.82 -14.95 -8.37
CA SER A 192 3.11 -14.25 -8.43
C SER A 192 4.14 -15.14 -9.12
N LYS A 193 4.60 -14.72 -10.31
CA LYS A 193 5.70 -15.39 -11.03
C LYS A 193 7.01 -15.36 -10.24
N LEU A 194 7.26 -14.26 -9.52
CA LEU A 194 8.45 -14.09 -8.68
C LEU A 194 8.44 -15.03 -7.48
N LEU A 195 7.34 -15.07 -6.72
CA LEU A 195 7.22 -15.87 -5.50
C LEU A 195 6.79 -17.33 -5.78
N ARG A 196 6.48 -17.65 -7.04
CA ARG A 196 6.02 -18.97 -7.53
C ARG A 196 4.84 -19.56 -6.74
N ARG A 197 3.94 -18.69 -6.26
CA ARG A 197 2.78 -19.06 -5.42
C ARG A 197 1.54 -18.23 -5.77
N PRO A 198 0.32 -18.74 -5.50
CA PRO A 198 -0.86 -17.89 -5.40
C PRO A 198 -0.64 -16.82 -4.31
N VAL A 199 -1.12 -15.61 -4.56
CA VAL A 199 -1.03 -14.47 -3.65
C VAL A 199 -2.33 -13.69 -3.64
N TRP A 200 -2.79 -13.35 -2.44
CA TRP A 200 -3.80 -12.32 -2.22
C TRP A 200 -3.18 -10.94 -2.03
N GLN A 201 -1.94 -10.88 -1.56
CA GLN A 201 -1.15 -9.67 -1.39
C GLN A 201 0.34 -10.00 -1.39
N ILE A 202 1.14 -9.26 -2.16
CA ILE A 202 2.60 -9.18 -2.02
C ILE A 202 2.89 -8.10 -0.96
N ARG A 203 3.69 -8.41 0.06
CA ARG A 203 4.00 -7.48 1.15
C ARG A 203 5.21 -6.63 0.81
N TRP A 204 5.05 -5.32 0.91
CA TRP A 204 6.07 -4.33 0.55
C TRP A 204 6.59 -3.57 1.76
N GLY A 205 7.91 -3.32 1.72
CA GLY A 205 8.58 -2.38 2.61
C GLY A 205 9.24 -1.24 1.84
N VAL A 206 9.45 -0.12 2.51
CA VAL A 206 10.32 0.98 2.06
C VAL A 206 11.36 1.26 3.12
N SER A 207 12.54 1.68 2.69
CA SER A 207 13.66 2.06 3.57
C SER A 207 14.59 3.02 2.85
N TYR A 208 15.45 3.69 3.60
CA TYR A 208 16.53 4.45 3.01
C TYR A 208 17.84 4.28 3.78
N THR A 209 18.95 4.63 3.12
CA THR A 209 20.25 4.82 3.75
C THR A 209 20.78 6.18 3.32
N VAL A 210 21.41 6.91 4.24
CA VAL A 210 22.03 8.21 3.96
C VAL A 210 23.53 8.04 4.10
N ARG A 211 24.27 8.43 3.06
CA ARG A 211 25.73 8.36 2.98
C ARG A 211 26.29 9.75 2.64
N GLY A 212 27.54 10.00 3.03
CA GLY A 212 28.25 11.22 2.71
C GLY A 212 28.54 12.07 3.93
N ASP A 213 28.63 13.39 3.73
CA ASP A 213 29.00 14.34 4.77
C ASP A 213 27.88 14.51 5.80
N ALA A 214 28.11 14.00 7.02
CA ALA A 214 27.15 14.06 8.12
C ALA A 214 26.93 15.49 8.66
N GLY A 215 27.78 16.46 8.29
CA GLY A 215 27.61 17.88 8.63
C GLY A 215 26.51 18.60 7.82
N ALA A 216 25.99 17.97 6.75
CA ALA A 216 24.93 18.53 5.90
C ALA A 216 23.58 18.60 6.63
N SER A 217 23.30 19.73 7.30
CA SER A 217 22.06 19.95 8.05
C SER A 217 20.79 19.99 7.19
N ASP A 218 20.89 20.44 5.92
CA ASP A 218 19.81 20.38 4.93
C ASP A 218 20.21 19.42 3.79
N PRO A 219 19.54 18.26 3.63
CA PRO A 219 19.79 17.31 2.54
C PRO A 219 19.30 17.80 1.17
N ASN A 220 18.66 18.97 1.05
CA ASN A 220 18.29 19.64 -0.21
C ASN A 220 17.67 18.68 -1.28
N PRO A 221 16.59 17.94 -0.94
CA PRO A 221 15.94 17.05 -1.89
C PRO A 221 15.25 17.84 -3.01
N ILE A 222 15.00 17.15 -4.13
CA ILE A 222 14.18 17.70 -5.22
C ILE A 222 12.76 17.94 -4.69
N ARG A 223 12.22 19.15 -4.87
CA ARG A 223 10.86 19.53 -4.46
C ARG A 223 10.14 20.19 -5.62
N ALA A 224 8.85 19.88 -5.81
CA ALA A 224 8.06 20.46 -6.89
C ALA A 224 8.01 22.00 -6.81
N GLY A 225 8.29 22.69 -7.92
CA GLY A 225 8.24 24.15 -8.02
C GLY A 225 9.29 24.90 -7.19
N LYS A 226 10.26 24.19 -6.59
CA LYS A 226 11.39 24.79 -5.86
C LYS A 226 12.69 24.28 -6.49
N LEU A 227 13.22 25.06 -7.42
CA LEU A 227 14.59 24.87 -7.90
C LEU A 227 15.56 24.92 -6.70
N PRO A 228 16.56 24.03 -6.62
CA PRO A 228 17.57 24.08 -5.57
C PRO A 228 18.21 25.46 -5.48
N ASN A 229 18.31 25.97 -4.24
CA ASN A 229 18.84 27.28 -3.89
C ASN A 229 20.38 27.35 -4.05
N MET A 230 20.92 26.97 -5.22
CA MET A 230 22.31 27.30 -5.52
C MET A 230 22.39 28.82 -5.57
N ARG A 231 23.01 29.39 -4.55
CA ARG A 231 23.44 30.77 -4.59
C ARG A 231 24.36 30.87 -5.81
N MET A 232 23.94 31.66 -6.79
CA MET A 232 24.91 32.14 -7.78
C MET A 232 26.06 32.70 -6.97
N ALA A 233 27.25 32.11 -7.12
CA ALA A 233 28.47 32.86 -6.90
C ALA A 233 28.30 34.08 -7.81
N GLN A 234 27.97 35.22 -7.21
CA GLN A 234 27.66 36.46 -7.90
C GLN A 234 28.97 36.91 -8.52
N ARG A 235 29.27 36.34 -9.70
CA ARG A 235 30.51 36.51 -10.45
C ARG A 235 30.73 38.00 -10.52
N GLY A 236 31.78 38.46 -9.86
CA GLY A 236 32.02 39.87 -9.58
C GLY A 236 32.22 40.69 -10.85
N GLY A 237 31.12 41.02 -11.52
CA GLY A 237 31.01 42.10 -12.50
C GLY A 237 31.09 43.44 -11.78
N GLY A 238 32.24 43.68 -11.15
CA GLY A 238 32.57 44.80 -10.28
C GLY A 238 34.06 45.06 -10.28
N GLY A 239 34.71 44.77 -11.41
CA GLY A 239 36.13 44.93 -11.65
C GLY A 239 36.36 45.54 -13.03
N GLN A 240 35.77 46.71 -13.27
CA GLN A 240 36.06 47.54 -14.44
C GLN A 240 37.44 48.21 -14.24
N GLY A 241 38.47 47.36 -14.16
CA GLY A 241 39.87 47.76 -14.10
C GLY A 241 40.34 48.11 -15.50
N ASP A 242 40.59 49.39 -15.71
CA ASP A 242 41.27 49.94 -16.88
C ASP A 242 42.65 49.29 -17.07
N PHE A 243 42.74 48.36 -18.03
CA PHE A 243 44.02 47.79 -18.45
C PHE A 243 44.37 48.30 -19.84
N GLY A 244 45.07 49.42 -19.81
CA GLY A 244 45.76 50.01 -20.93
C GLY A 244 46.62 49.01 -21.72
N GLN A 245 46.64 49.29 -23.01
CA GLN A 245 47.53 48.76 -24.02
C GLN A 245 49.01 48.79 -23.57
N GLY A 246 49.65 47.63 -23.48
CA GLY A 246 51.06 47.50 -23.11
C GLY A 246 51.73 46.28 -23.75
N ASP A 247 52.62 46.52 -24.72
CA ASP A 247 53.54 45.54 -25.29
C ASP A 247 54.60 45.10 -24.25
N PHE A 248 54.75 43.79 -24.04
CA PHE A 248 55.93 43.05 -23.53
C PHE A 248 55.60 41.57 -23.78
N ASP A 249 56.17 40.82 -24.73
CA ASP A 249 57.57 40.48 -25.02
C ASP A 249 58.36 39.81 -23.87
N GLN A 250 58.90 38.63 -24.21
CA GLN A 250 60.08 37.94 -23.66
C GLN A 250 60.11 37.28 -22.26
N GLY A 251 60.52 36.00 -22.27
CA GLY A 251 61.01 35.22 -21.11
C GLY A 251 59.91 34.61 -20.24
N GLY A 252 60.07 33.43 -19.63
CA GLY A 252 61.27 32.63 -19.36
C GLY A 252 61.38 32.36 -17.85
N PHE A 253 61.91 31.17 -17.46
CA PHE A 253 61.96 30.63 -16.09
C PHE A 253 60.59 30.18 -15.53
N ASP A 254 60.39 29.00 -14.94
CA ASP A 254 61.23 28.08 -14.12
C ASP A 254 61.33 28.49 -12.64
N GLN A 255 60.30 28.12 -11.87
CA GLN A 255 60.28 27.98 -10.42
C GLN A 255 59.02 27.15 -10.03
N GLY A 256 59.04 26.22 -9.08
CA GLY A 256 60.16 25.83 -8.22
C GLY A 256 59.80 25.67 -6.74
N GLY A 257 58.69 25.01 -6.42
CA GLY A 257 58.35 24.39 -5.12
C GLY A 257 58.30 25.27 -3.86
N GLN A 258 57.10 25.41 -3.25
CA GLN A 258 56.97 25.90 -1.86
C GLN A 258 55.62 25.54 -1.17
N ASP A 259 55.16 24.28 -1.28
CA ASP A 259 53.85 23.83 -0.74
C ASP A 259 53.95 22.72 0.33
N GLN A 260 55.00 22.70 1.18
CA GLN A 260 55.17 21.65 2.22
C GLN A 260 55.35 22.14 3.68
N GLU A 261 55.43 23.44 3.95
CA GLU A 261 55.67 23.94 5.31
C GLU A 261 54.39 24.42 6.04
N MET A 262 53.26 24.59 5.35
CA MET A 262 52.03 25.14 5.95
C MET A 262 51.11 24.07 6.59
N GLU A 263 51.42 22.78 6.40
CA GLU A 263 50.59 21.67 6.89
C GLU A 263 50.96 21.23 8.32
N MET A 264 52.21 21.47 8.76
CA MET A 264 52.72 20.99 10.05
C MET A 264 52.38 21.91 11.23
N GLN A 265 51.96 23.17 10.98
CA GLN A 265 51.63 24.12 12.03
C GLN A 265 50.19 23.97 12.55
N MET A 266 49.26 23.52 11.71
CA MET A 266 47.84 23.37 12.07
C MET A 266 47.55 22.12 12.93
N GLN A 267 48.48 21.15 12.95
CA GLN A 267 48.32 19.91 13.71
C GLN A 267 48.64 20.07 15.20
N MET A 268 49.42 21.08 15.59
CA MET A 268 49.84 21.29 16.99
C MET A 268 48.84 22.11 17.82
N GLU A 269 47.89 22.80 17.19
CA GLU A 269 46.91 23.65 17.86
C GLU A 269 45.66 22.88 18.32
N MET A 270 45.36 21.74 17.68
CA MET A 270 44.15 20.94 17.96
C MET A 270 44.29 19.92 19.11
N GLU A 271 45.51 19.67 19.61
CA GLU A 271 45.72 18.82 20.80
C GLU A 271 45.52 19.58 22.13
N GLN A 272 45.59 20.92 22.14
CA GLN A 272 45.50 21.70 23.40
C GLN A 272 44.05 21.97 23.87
N GLU A 273 43.05 21.88 22.99
CA GLU A 273 41.64 22.08 23.38
C GLU A 273 40.97 20.83 24.00
N GLN A 274 41.60 19.65 23.92
CA GLN A 274 40.95 18.40 24.34
C GLN A 274 41.12 18.08 25.84
N GLU A 275 42.00 18.77 26.58
CA GLU A 275 42.23 18.54 28.02
C GLU A 275 41.28 19.32 28.97
N MET A 276 40.44 20.25 28.49
CA MET A 276 39.63 21.13 29.34
C MET A 276 38.13 20.76 29.49
N SER A 277 37.77 19.46 29.38
CA SER A 277 36.36 19.03 29.43
C SER A 277 35.97 18.00 30.51
N MET A 278 36.87 17.65 31.44
CA MET A 278 36.59 16.71 32.55
C MET A 278 36.80 17.30 33.96
N GLU A 279 36.09 18.37 34.32
CA GLU A 279 35.90 18.70 35.75
C GLU A 279 34.62 19.52 35.99
N MET A 280 33.49 18.84 36.22
CA MET A 280 32.31 19.44 36.85
C MET A 280 31.45 18.37 37.55
N GLU A 281 32.08 17.72 38.55
CA GLU A 281 31.39 16.87 39.52
C GLU A 281 31.21 17.64 40.84
N MET A 282 30.08 17.42 41.52
CA MET A 282 29.67 17.97 42.83
C MET A 282 29.21 19.45 42.91
N ASP A 283 27.94 19.65 43.28
CA ASP A 283 27.63 20.35 44.54
C ASP A 283 26.28 19.87 45.15
N MET A 284 26.15 19.98 46.47
CA MET A 284 24.99 19.54 47.25
C MET A 284 23.92 20.63 47.41
N GLY A 285 22.67 20.30 47.08
CA GLY A 285 21.49 21.15 47.30
C GLY A 285 20.45 20.53 48.25
N GLY A 286 20.78 20.36 49.53
CA GLY A 286 19.85 19.79 50.52
C GLY A 286 18.72 20.74 50.95
N GLY A 287 17.47 20.28 50.95
CA GLY A 287 16.30 21.06 51.40
C GLY A 287 15.19 20.21 52.05
N PRO A 288 15.04 20.20 53.39
CA PRO A 288 14.02 19.41 54.07
C PRO A 288 12.70 20.19 54.24
N GLN A 289 11.85 20.21 53.21
CA GLN A 289 10.54 20.88 53.29
C GLN A 289 9.52 20.03 54.07
N ARG A 290 9.38 20.28 55.38
CA ARG A 290 8.22 19.81 56.17
C ARG A 290 6.94 20.46 55.65
N GLY A 291 5.90 19.64 55.39
CA GLY A 291 4.63 20.06 54.82
C GLY A 291 3.45 19.20 55.29
N THR A 292 3.29 19.13 56.60
CA THR A 292 2.07 18.72 57.30
C THR A 292 0.80 19.40 56.79
N GLY A 293 -0.24 18.60 56.50
CA GLY A 293 -1.63 18.98 56.78
C GLY A 293 -2.59 19.16 55.59
N ASN A 294 -3.21 18.06 55.14
CA ASN A 294 -4.69 17.96 55.19
C ASN A 294 -5.17 16.51 54.98
N ARG A 295 -5.66 15.85 56.04
CA ARG A 295 -6.43 14.60 55.91
C ARG A 295 -7.92 14.94 55.94
N GLY A 296 -8.51 15.15 54.76
CA GLY A 296 -9.96 15.17 54.59
C GLY A 296 -10.51 13.74 54.47
N PRO A 297 -11.42 13.27 55.33
CA PRO A 297 -12.06 11.97 55.20
C PRO A 297 -13.24 12.08 54.23
N GLY A 298 -13.04 11.79 52.94
CA GLY A 298 -14.11 11.86 51.95
C GLY A 298 -13.81 11.15 50.63
N GLY A 299 -14.46 10.01 50.41
CA GLY A 299 -14.82 9.55 49.06
C GLY A 299 -13.68 9.06 48.15
N PHE A 300 -12.94 8.02 48.55
CA PHE A 300 -12.15 7.21 47.58
C PHE A 300 -13.06 6.30 46.74
N GLY A 301 -13.95 6.92 45.96
CA GLY A 301 -14.58 6.30 44.80
C GLY A 301 -13.62 6.36 43.62
N GLY A 302 -12.54 5.57 43.69
CA GLY A 302 -11.53 5.49 42.63
C GLY A 302 -12.10 4.78 41.40
N GLY A 303 -12.93 5.47 40.63
CA GLY A 303 -13.34 5.00 39.32
C GLY A 303 -12.10 4.91 38.44
N SER A 304 -11.71 3.70 38.06
CA SER A 304 -10.66 3.47 37.08
C SER A 304 -10.99 4.27 35.83
N ALA A 305 -10.17 5.27 35.50
CA ALA A 305 -10.32 6.03 34.28
C ALA A 305 -10.30 5.04 33.11
N ALA A 306 -11.33 5.06 32.27
CA ALA A 306 -11.37 4.22 31.08
C ALA A 306 -10.11 4.50 30.25
N PRO A 307 -9.38 3.46 29.80
CA PRO A 307 -8.16 3.67 29.03
C PRO A 307 -8.48 4.49 27.77
N ALA A 308 -7.67 5.52 27.51
CA ALA A 308 -7.89 6.39 26.37
C ALA A 308 -7.94 5.58 25.05
N PRO A 309 -8.84 5.92 24.10
CA PRO A 309 -8.91 5.23 22.82
C PRO A 309 -7.59 5.39 22.07
N ILE A 310 -7.05 4.28 21.56
CA ILE A 310 -5.77 4.29 20.85
C ILE A 310 -6.01 4.80 19.43
N GLN A 311 -5.87 6.11 19.22
CA GLN A 311 -5.89 6.72 17.88
C GLN A 311 -4.64 6.27 17.11
N ARG A 312 -4.75 5.18 16.34
CA ARG A 312 -3.75 4.80 15.32
C ARG A 312 -4.25 5.23 13.95
N THR A 313 -3.48 6.06 13.24
CA THR A 313 -3.76 6.43 11.85
C THR A 313 -3.21 5.37 10.91
N MET A 314 -3.88 5.17 9.77
CA MET A 314 -3.40 4.23 8.73
C MET A 314 -1.97 4.54 8.29
N LEU A 315 -1.68 5.81 8.04
CA LEU A 315 -0.39 6.30 7.57
C LEU A 315 0.33 7.04 8.70
N SER A 316 1.66 6.88 8.78
CA SER A 316 2.50 7.61 9.73
C SER A 316 2.97 8.94 9.15
N SER A 317 2.69 10.03 9.87
CA SER A 317 3.27 11.35 9.59
C SER A 317 4.79 11.32 9.68
N THR A 318 5.36 10.69 10.71
CA THR A 318 6.81 10.56 10.90
C THR A 318 7.50 9.87 9.72
N ALA A 319 6.96 8.74 9.23
CA ALA A 319 7.49 8.06 8.06
C ALA A 319 7.40 8.93 6.79
N LYS A 320 6.33 9.72 6.64
CA LYS A 320 6.16 10.67 5.53
C LYS A 320 7.15 11.84 5.63
N GLU A 321 7.37 12.38 6.82
CA GLU A 321 8.30 13.49 7.10
C GLU A 321 9.76 13.09 6.86
N GLU A 322 10.19 11.91 7.33
CA GLU A 322 11.53 11.38 7.05
C GLU A 322 11.76 11.17 5.54
N MET A 323 10.77 10.61 4.85
CA MET A 323 10.86 10.39 3.40
C MET A 323 10.84 11.70 2.61
N ASP A 324 10.00 12.69 2.94
CA ASP A 324 10.03 14.02 2.31
C ASP A 324 11.36 14.75 2.59
N LYS A 325 11.88 14.64 3.82
CA LYS A 325 13.15 15.26 4.22
C LYS A 325 14.31 14.83 3.32
N TYR A 326 14.48 13.54 3.05
CA TYR A 326 15.63 13.04 2.30
C TYR A 326 15.40 12.84 0.80
N LEU A 327 14.16 12.64 0.35
CA LEU A 327 13.83 12.29 -1.04
C LEU A 327 12.86 13.26 -1.73
N GLY A 328 12.03 14.00 -0.98
CA GLY A 328 11.06 14.96 -1.50
C GLY A 328 10.17 14.38 -2.61
N LEU A 329 10.20 15.01 -3.79
CA LEU A 329 9.45 14.62 -4.98
C LEU A 329 9.72 13.17 -5.44
N VAL A 330 10.89 12.61 -5.12
CA VAL A 330 11.21 11.19 -5.42
C VAL A 330 10.37 10.24 -4.58
N ALA A 331 10.15 10.57 -3.31
CA ALA A 331 9.26 9.82 -2.44
C ALA A 331 7.80 9.96 -2.88
N GLU A 332 7.35 11.20 -3.16
CA GLU A 332 6.00 11.50 -3.65
C GLU A 332 5.64 10.69 -4.90
N LEU A 333 6.45 10.80 -5.96
CA LEU A 333 6.23 10.07 -7.21
C LEU A 333 6.28 8.55 -7.06
N THR A 334 7.17 8.04 -6.20
CA THR A 334 7.22 6.60 -5.94
C THR A 334 5.94 6.13 -5.23
N ALA A 335 5.41 6.91 -4.29
CA ALA A 335 4.16 6.60 -3.59
C ALA A 335 2.94 6.68 -4.53
N GLU A 336 2.90 7.64 -5.46
CA GLU A 336 1.82 7.75 -6.46
C GLU A 336 1.84 6.56 -7.45
N GLU A 337 2.98 6.27 -8.06
CA GLU A 337 3.14 5.18 -9.03
C GLU A 337 2.88 3.80 -8.38
N PHE A 338 3.33 3.61 -7.14
CA PHE A 338 3.00 2.42 -6.36
C PHE A 338 1.51 2.38 -6.01
N GLY A 339 0.96 3.45 -5.45
CA GLY A 339 -0.43 3.52 -4.98
C GLY A 339 -1.45 3.38 -6.13
N SER A 340 -1.07 3.73 -7.36
CA SER A 340 -1.84 3.43 -8.57
C SER A 340 -1.92 1.92 -8.81
N ARG A 341 -0.78 1.22 -8.85
CA ARG A 341 -0.69 -0.24 -9.05
C ARG A 341 -1.33 -1.03 -7.90
N TYR A 342 -1.12 -0.59 -6.67
CA TYR A 342 -1.73 -1.17 -5.48
C TYR A 342 -3.25 -1.16 -5.59
N ARG A 343 -3.87 0.00 -5.87
CA ARG A 343 -5.33 0.14 -6.06
C ARG A 343 -5.88 -0.61 -7.27
N GLN A 344 -5.06 -0.86 -8.30
CA GLN A 344 -5.42 -1.72 -9.44
C GLN A 344 -5.40 -3.22 -9.10
N GLY A 345 -4.87 -3.61 -7.94
CA GLY A 345 -4.72 -5.01 -7.54
C GLY A 345 -3.51 -5.71 -8.17
N ASP A 346 -2.58 -4.96 -8.77
CA ASP A 346 -1.40 -5.52 -9.46
C ASP A 346 -0.50 -6.34 -8.53
N PHE A 347 -0.51 -6.01 -7.24
CA PHE A 347 0.23 -6.71 -6.18
C PHE A 347 -0.64 -7.70 -5.40
N GLY A 348 -1.85 -7.99 -5.88
CA GLY A 348 -2.86 -8.82 -5.23
C GLY A 348 -4.14 -8.03 -4.90
N PRO A 349 -5.31 -8.71 -4.82
CA PRO A 349 -6.61 -8.07 -4.61
C PRO A 349 -6.92 -7.69 -3.14
N ALA A 350 -6.19 -8.19 -2.15
CA ALA A 350 -6.58 -8.01 -0.75
C ALA A 350 -6.31 -6.58 -0.27
N LEU A 351 -7.30 -5.97 0.39
CA LEU A 351 -7.23 -4.62 0.97
C LEU A 351 -6.96 -3.47 -0.03
N CYS A 352 -6.78 -3.74 -1.32
CA CYS A 352 -6.49 -2.74 -2.35
C CYS A 352 -7.59 -1.68 -2.55
N THR A 353 -8.82 -2.00 -2.15
CA THR A 353 -9.99 -1.12 -2.20
C THR A 353 -10.14 -0.23 -0.95
N VAL A 354 -9.37 -0.49 0.11
CA VAL A 354 -9.45 0.31 1.34
C VAL A 354 -8.59 1.57 1.16
N ALA A 355 -9.27 2.71 0.97
CA ALA A 355 -8.62 4.01 1.01
C ALA A 355 -8.25 4.36 2.47
N ALA A 356 -7.14 5.07 2.65
CA ALA A 356 -6.93 5.82 3.88
C ALA A 356 -8.08 6.83 4.02
N SER A 357 -8.75 6.83 5.17
CA SER A 357 -9.63 7.94 5.53
C SER A 357 -8.78 9.22 5.58
N ASP A 358 -9.27 10.30 4.98
CA ASP A 358 -8.65 11.61 5.16
C ASP A 358 -8.48 11.88 6.67
N PRO A 359 -7.32 12.35 7.13
CA PRO A 359 -7.14 12.68 8.53
C PRO A 359 -8.17 13.76 8.87
N VAL A 360 -9.09 13.42 9.78
CA VAL A 360 -10.04 14.40 10.31
C VAL A 360 -9.18 15.44 11.02
N ASP A 361 -9.18 16.68 10.52
CA ASP A 361 -8.41 17.78 11.10
C ASP A 361 -8.93 18.07 12.52
N ASP A 362 -8.37 17.39 13.53
CA ASP A 362 -8.64 17.62 14.96
C ASP A 362 -8.31 19.08 15.38
N ALA A 363 -7.66 19.85 14.51
CA ALA A 363 -7.51 21.30 14.58
C ALA A 363 -8.84 22.08 14.66
N VAL A 364 -10.00 21.47 14.32
CA VAL A 364 -11.33 22.10 14.52
C VAL A 364 -11.79 22.06 16.00
N GLY A 365 -10.98 21.50 16.92
CA GLY A 365 -11.19 21.51 18.38
C GLY A 365 -11.29 22.89 19.06
N ASN A 366 -11.24 23.99 18.31
CA ASN A 366 -11.32 25.36 18.83
C ASN A 366 -12.56 26.15 18.33
N ALA A 367 -13.59 25.47 17.81
CA ALA A 367 -14.92 26.09 17.70
C ALA A 367 -15.42 26.50 19.11
N PRO A 368 -15.83 27.76 19.34
CA PRO A 368 -16.17 28.22 20.68
C PRO A 368 -17.36 27.43 21.23
N ARG A 369 -17.14 26.71 22.35
CA ARG A 369 -18.19 25.97 23.07
C ARG A 369 -19.29 26.94 23.53
N VAL A 370 -20.39 26.98 22.79
CA VAL A 370 -21.57 27.80 23.11
C VAL A 370 -22.32 27.17 24.30
N GLY A 371 -21.86 27.51 25.52
CA GLY A 371 -22.68 27.74 26.73
C GLY A 371 -23.66 26.65 27.24
N GLY A 372 -23.72 25.47 26.64
CA GLY A 372 -24.64 24.40 27.04
C GLY A 372 -23.97 23.37 27.94
N ASN A 373 -24.51 23.18 29.16
CA ASN A 373 -24.13 22.10 30.08
C ASN A 373 -24.64 20.71 29.63
N ALA A 374 -24.63 20.43 28.32
CA ALA A 374 -24.65 19.06 27.85
C ALA A 374 -23.27 18.48 28.16
N ALA A 375 -23.22 17.49 29.06
CA ALA A 375 -22.03 16.66 29.18
C ALA A 375 -21.65 16.17 27.77
N PRO A 376 -20.35 16.15 27.40
CA PRO A 376 -19.98 15.59 26.12
C PRO A 376 -20.56 14.18 26.07
N ALA A 377 -21.41 13.93 25.08
CA ALA A 377 -21.81 12.57 24.75
C ALA A 377 -20.54 11.88 24.28
N SER A 378 -19.81 11.32 25.24
CA SER A 378 -18.85 10.26 24.98
C SER A 378 -19.63 9.24 24.20
N PHE A 379 -19.34 9.16 22.90
CA PHE A 379 -19.70 8.03 22.09
C PHE A 379 -18.99 6.85 22.72
N ASP A 380 -19.70 6.23 23.66
CA ASP A 380 -19.42 4.92 24.22
C ASP A 380 -19.78 3.90 23.12
N SER A 381 -19.14 4.09 21.97
CA SER A 381 -19.09 3.17 20.85
C SER A 381 -18.43 1.93 21.43
N ALA A 382 -19.28 1.01 21.88
CA ALA A 382 -18.87 -0.17 22.63
C ALA A 382 -17.68 -0.80 21.93
N ARG A 383 -16.55 -0.84 22.65
CA ARG A 383 -15.23 -1.23 22.14
C ARG A 383 -15.41 -2.42 21.20
N GLY A 384 -15.08 -2.22 19.93
CA GLY A 384 -15.30 -3.24 18.94
C GLY A 384 -14.42 -4.45 19.25
N PRO A 385 -14.81 -5.67 18.85
CA PRO A 385 -13.92 -6.83 19.00
C PRO A 385 -12.56 -6.63 18.29
N VAL A 386 -12.45 -5.70 17.34
CA VAL A 386 -11.17 -5.29 16.73
C VAL A 386 -10.29 -4.48 17.70
N ASP A 387 -10.87 -3.65 18.54
CA ASP A 387 -10.12 -2.76 19.44
C ASP A 387 -9.36 -3.55 20.50
N ASP A 388 -9.95 -4.65 20.98
CA ASP A 388 -9.30 -5.58 21.89
C ASP A 388 -8.13 -6.30 21.18
N LEU A 389 -8.32 -6.77 19.94
CA LEU A 389 -7.22 -7.35 19.13
C LEU A 389 -6.12 -6.33 18.80
N LEU A 390 -6.46 -5.06 18.60
CA LEU A 390 -5.51 -3.99 18.38
C LEU A 390 -4.74 -3.62 19.65
N ALA A 391 -5.35 -3.79 20.83
CA ALA A 391 -4.70 -3.61 22.12
C ALA A 391 -3.78 -4.79 22.50
N GLU A 392 -4.15 -6.02 22.14
CA GLU A 392 -3.33 -7.23 22.35
C GLU A 392 -2.20 -7.39 21.31
N SER A 393 -2.40 -6.86 20.09
CA SER A 393 -1.38 -6.90 19.03
C SER A 393 -0.10 -6.16 19.46
N PRO A 394 1.09 -6.70 19.14
CA PRO A 394 2.32 -5.92 19.18
C PRO A 394 2.21 -4.67 18.31
N GLU A 395 3.04 -3.70 18.64
CA GLU A 395 3.32 -2.52 17.82
C GLU A 395 4.00 -2.98 16.51
N THR A 396 3.39 -2.63 15.38
CA THR A 396 3.85 -3.03 14.04
C THR A 396 4.49 -1.87 13.30
N LEU A 397 5.28 -2.16 12.26
CA LEU A 397 5.92 -1.12 11.45
C LEU A 397 4.87 -0.19 10.82
N PRO A 398 5.03 1.14 10.92
CA PRO A 398 4.06 2.07 10.37
C PRO A 398 3.97 1.98 8.85
N LEU A 399 2.80 2.24 8.27
CA LEU A 399 2.69 2.41 6.82
C LEU A 399 3.16 3.80 6.41
N TRP A 400 4.01 3.86 5.38
CA TRP A 400 4.37 5.10 4.69
C TRP A 400 3.33 5.47 3.63
N ALA A 401 2.82 4.46 2.92
CA ALA A 401 1.78 4.56 1.91
C ALA A 401 0.91 3.29 1.97
N PRO A 402 -0.32 3.28 1.41
CA PRO A 402 -1.17 2.08 1.36
C PRO A 402 -0.40 0.88 0.79
N GLY A 403 -0.34 -0.20 1.56
CA GLY A 403 0.37 -1.43 1.22
C GLY A 403 1.89 -1.44 1.45
N ILE A 404 2.53 -0.31 1.83
CA ILE A 404 3.98 -0.19 2.05
C ILE A 404 4.31 0.13 3.51
N MET A 405 4.97 -0.79 4.21
CA MET A 405 5.51 -0.57 5.56
C MET A 405 6.84 0.18 5.53
N PHE A 406 7.05 1.08 6.47
CA PHE A 406 8.29 1.83 6.66
C PHE A 406 9.25 1.06 7.57
N LEU A 407 10.40 0.66 7.02
CA LEU A 407 11.45 -0.09 7.72
C LEU A 407 12.52 0.82 8.36
N GLY A 408 12.39 2.14 8.21
CA GLY A 408 13.34 3.12 8.74
C GLY A 408 14.62 3.31 7.92
N GLN A 409 15.58 3.99 8.55
CA GLN A 409 16.92 4.24 8.04
C GLN A 409 17.87 3.09 8.42
N GLY A 410 18.63 2.56 7.46
CA GLY A 410 19.66 1.55 7.75
C GLY A 410 20.32 0.97 6.52
N GLU A 411 21.37 0.17 6.70
CA GLU A 411 22.00 -0.54 5.58
C GLU A 411 21.07 -1.62 4.99
N SER A 412 21.11 -1.78 3.66
CA SER A 412 20.29 -2.76 2.94
C SER A 412 20.36 -4.19 3.52
N LYS A 413 21.51 -4.63 4.04
CA LYS A 413 21.65 -5.97 4.66
C LYS A 413 20.83 -6.11 5.95
N SER A 414 20.95 -5.13 6.86
CA SER A 414 20.20 -5.10 8.12
C SER A 414 18.70 -4.96 7.86
N ILE A 415 18.33 -4.07 6.92
CA ILE A 415 16.94 -3.85 6.52
C ILE A 415 16.32 -5.10 5.91
N VAL A 416 17.04 -5.86 5.05
CA VAL A 416 16.54 -7.14 4.52
C VAL A 416 16.29 -8.16 5.63
N GLN A 417 17.15 -8.24 6.66
CA GLN A 417 16.92 -9.10 7.82
C GLN A 417 15.72 -8.66 8.67
N SER A 418 15.49 -7.36 8.83
CA SER A 418 14.29 -6.84 9.50
C SER A 418 13.02 -7.16 8.69
N ALA A 419 13.05 -6.91 7.38
CA ALA A 419 11.96 -7.21 6.47
C ALA A 419 11.61 -8.71 6.44
N ALA A 420 12.61 -9.59 6.51
CA ALA A 420 12.41 -11.04 6.59
C ALA A 420 11.68 -11.45 7.89
N ARG A 421 12.05 -10.87 9.04
CA ARG A 421 11.37 -11.11 10.33
C ARG A 421 9.91 -10.64 10.30
N GLU A 422 9.66 -9.50 9.66
CA GLU A 422 8.31 -8.95 9.47
C GLU A 422 7.49 -9.68 8.39
N GLY A 423 8.10 -10.61 7.63
CA GLY A 423 7.45 -11.38 6.55
C GLY A 423 7.14 -10.55 5.30
N ILE A 424 7.98 -9.56 4.98
CA ILE A 424 7.91 -8.74 3.77
C ILE A 424 8.52 -9.50 2.59
N ASP A 425 7.92 -9.42 1.40
CA ASP A 425 8.42 -10.08 0.20
C ASP A 425 9.44 -9.20 -0.56
N LEU A 426 9.17 -7.88 -0.63
CA LEU A 426 9.90 -6.91 -1.46
C LEU A 426 10.19 -5.59 -0.73
N ILE A 427 11.34 -5.00 -1.00
CA ILE A 427 11.74 -3.69 -0.45
C ILE A 427 12.08 -2.70 -1.57
N LEU A 428 11.56 -1.48 -1.46
CA LEU A 428 12.09 -0.30 -2.14
C LEU A 428 13.11 0.36 -1.21
N HIS A 429 14.40 0.20 -1.52
CA HIS A 429 15.51 0.72 -0.71
C HIS A 429 16.19 1.90 -1.41
N PHE A 430 16.13 3.08 -0.81
CA PHE A 430 16.73 4.30 -1.34
C PHE A 430 18.15 4.51 -0.80
N ASP A 431 19.14 4.56 -1.68
CA ASP A 431 20.52 4.95 -1.37
C ASP A 431 20.67 6.45 -1.67
N VAL A 432 20.75 7.27 -0.62
CA VAL A 432 20.83 8.74 -0.68
C VAL A 432 22.26 9.15 -0.36
N VAL A 433 22.96 9.71 -1.34
CA VAL A 433 24.33 10.22 -1.19
C VAL A 433 24.30 11.74 -1.17
N LEU A 434 24.67 12.32 -0.02
CA LEU A 434 24.83 13.76 0.17
C LEU A 434 26.29 14.15 -0.09
N LYS A 435 26.51 15.05 -1.04
CA LYS A 435 27.84 15.57 -1.38
C LYS A 435 27.89 17.07 -1.08
N SER A 436 28.87 17.50 -0.30
CA SER A 436 29.18 18.91 -0.15
C SER A 436 29.94 19.41 -1.38
N ASN A 437 29.46 20.49 -2.01
CA ASN A 437 30.14 21.15 -3.12
C ASN A 437 31.04 22.28 -2.61
N ARG A 438 31.97 22.79 -3.45
CA ARG A 438 32.89 23.90 -3.10
C ARG A 438 32.18 25.18 -2.62
N ASN A 439 30.92 25.36 -2.97
CA ASN A 439 30.08 26.50 -2.56
C ASN A 439 29.33 26.28 -1.23
N SER A 440 29.61 25.17 -0.52
CA SER A 440 28.82 24.67 0.63
C SER A 440 27.36 24.29 0.30
N ASP A 441 26.98 24.31 -0.98
CA ASP A 441 25.70 23.76 -1.45
C ASP A 441 25.72 22.22 -1.34
N VAL A 442 24.68 21.64 -0.73
CA VAL A 442 24.52 20.18 -0.63
C VAL A 442 23.86 19.64 -1.90
N GLN A 443 24.55 18.70 -2.55
CA GLN A 443 24.05 17.92 -3.69
C GLN A 443 23.48 16.59 -3.17
N ASN A 444 22.18 16.42 -3.32
CA ASN A 444 21.48 15.16 -3.10
C ASN A 444 21.52 14.30 -4.37
N VAL A 445 22.05 13.08 -4.27
CA VAL A 445 21.99 12.06 -5.32
C VAL A 445 21.33 10.80 -4.76
N SER A 446 20.12 10.49 -5.20
CA SER A 446 19.36 9.31 -4.75
C SER A 446 19.27 8.22 -5.81
N ARG A 447 19.20 6.96 -5.37
CA ARG A 447 18.95 5.77 -6.21
C ARG A 447 17.98 4.83 -5.49
N CYS A 448 16.92 4.40 -6.15
CA CYS A 448 16.01 3.40 -5.61
C CYS A 448 16.42 2.00 -6.09
N ARG A 449 16.45 1.02 -5.17
CA ARG A 449 16.74 -0.39 -5.43
C ARG A 449 15.52 -1.24 -5.08
N LEU A 450 15.09 -2.09 -6.00
CA LEU A 450 14.13 -3.16 -5.71
C LEU A 450 14.90 -4.37 -5.20
N LEU A 451 14.68 -4.75 -3.94
CA LEU A 451 15.29 -5.92 -3.30
C LEU A 451 14.23 -7.00 -3.06
N HIS A 452 14.56 -8.24 -3.39
CA HIS A 452 13.75 -9.40 -3.00
C HIS A 452 14.26 -9.97 -1.67
N VAL A 453 13.37 -10.00 -0.66
CA VAL A 453 13.74 -10.36 0.72
C VAL A 453 14.19 -11.81 0.82
N GLY A 454 13.42 -12.74 0.23
CA GLY A 454 13.70 -14.18 0.31
C GLY A 454 15.00 -14.63 -0.33
N SER A 455 15.61 -13.83 -1.21
CA SER A 455 16.92 -14.14 -1.82
C SER A 455 18.01 -13.11 -1.50
N GLY A 456 17.69 -12.00 -0.83
CA GLY A 456 18.57 -10.86 -0.62
C GLY A 456 19.09 -10.17 -1.89
N LYS A 457 18.60 -10.55 -3.09
CA LYS A 457 19.13 -10.08 -4.39
C LYS A 457 18.43 -8.79 -4.83
N SER A 458 19.19 -7.90 -5.48
CA SER A 458 18.66 -6.71 -6.16
C SER A 458 18.03 -7.15 -7.49
N LEU A 459 16.74 -6.90 -7.69
CA LEU A 459 16.03 -7.20 -8.94
C LEU A 459 16.17 -6.07 -9.97
N ALA A 460 16.16 -4.82 -9.49
CA ALA A 460 16.29 -3.62 -10.30
C ALA A 460 16.91 -2.47 -9.49
N VAL A 461 17.44 -1.48 -10.20
CA VAL A 461 17.97 -0.22 -9.66
C VAL A 461 17.55 0.92 -10.60
N SER A 462 17.07 2.04 -10.06
CA SER A 462 16.75 3.23 -10.85
C SER A 462 18.01 3.89 -11.44
N LYS A 463 17.83 4.80 -12.40
CA LYS A 463 18.91 5.75 -12.72
C LYS A 463 19.22 6.62 -11.49
N GLY A 464 20.41 7.22 -11.45
CA GLY A 464 20.76 8.21 -10.43
C GLY A 464 19.92 9.48 -10.58
N ILE A 465 19.26 9.88 -9.50
CA ILE A 465 18.42 11.07 -9.44
C ILE A 465 19.21 12.15 -8.69
N ASP A 466 19.82 13.05 -9.46
CA ASP A 466 20.69 14.10 -8.96
C ASP A 466 19.96 15.47 -8.98
N SER A 467 19.90 16.10 -7.81
CA SER A 467 19.32 17.44 -7.60
C SER A 467 20.09 18.55 -8.33
N PHE A 468 21.42 18.42 -8.47
CA PHE A 468 22.27 19.40 -9.14
C PHE A 468 22.14 19.29 -10.66
N GLU A 469 22.10 18.06 -11.20
CA GLU A 469 21.81 17.78 -12.62
C GLU A 469 20.45 18.39 -13.03
N LEU A 470 19.39 18.13 -12.23
CA LEU A 470 18.07 18.69 -12.48
C LEU A 470 18.08 20.23 -12.49
N ALA A 471 18.70 20.87 -11.50
CA ALA A 471 18.75 22.33 -11.43
C ALA A 471 19.43 22.95 -12.67
N GLN A 472 20.43 22.30 -13.25
CA GLN A 472 21.03 22.73 -14.51
C GLN A 472 20.08 22.56 -15.70
N LEU A 473 19.41 21.41 -15.82
CA LEU A 473 18.48 21.12 -16.93
C LEU A 473 17.24 22.02 -16.89
N ALA A 474 16.69 22.28 -15.70
CA ALA A 474 15.54 23.17 -15.51
C ALA A 474 15.89 24.64 -15.78
N ARG A 475 17.07 25.12 -15.36
CA ARG A 475 17.59 26.46 -15.74
C ARG A 475 17.81 26.61 -17.24
N ALA A 476 18.17 25.53 -17.92
CA ALA A 476 18.30 25.49 -19.38
C ALA A 476 16.94 25.35 -20.10
N GLY A 477 15.82 25.27 -19.37
CA GLY A 477 14.47 25.08 -19.94
C GLY A 477 14.28 23.73 -20.64
N ARG A 478 15.07 22.71 -20.29
CA ARG A 478 15.09 21.40 -20.98
C ARG A 478 14.16 20.35 -20.39
N THR A 479 13.86 20.43 -19.10
CA THR A 479 12.96 19.50 -18.38
C THR A 479 12.36 20.18 -17.17
N ASP A 480 11.19 19.72 -16.75
CA ASP A 480 10.61 19.97 -15.43
C ASP A 480 11.07 18.92 -14.41
N GLU A 481 10.88 19.22 -13.12
CA GLU A 481 11.30 18.38 -12.00
C GLU A 481 10.57 17.03 -11.97
N ARG A 482 9.29 17.00 -12.35
CA ARG A 482 8.45 15.81 -12.29
C ARG A 482 8.82 14.84 -13.41
N SER A 483 8.87 15.30 -14.66
CA SER A 483 9.28 14.47 -15.80
C SER A 483 10.68 13.89 -15.64
N TYR A 484 11.63 14.67 -15.11
CA TYR A 484 12.99 14.20 -14.83
C TYR A 484 13.00 13.02 -13.84
N VAL A 485 12.32 13.16 -12.70
CA VAL A 485 12.26 12.08 -11.70
C VAL A 485 11.51 10.86 -12.26
N THR A 486 10.40 11.06 -12.96
CA THR A 486 9.64 9.99 -13.64
C THR A 486 10.51 9.26 -14.68
N GLU A 487 11.30 9.95 -15.49
CA GLU A 487 12.20 9.33 -16.48
C GLU A 487 13.28 8.48 -15.79
N LYS A 488 13.84 8.95 -14.67
CA LYS A 488 14.88 8.23 -13.91
C LYS A 488 14.31 7.02 -13.16
N LEU A 489 13.04 7.05 -12.74
CA LEU A 489 12.31 5.94 -12.12
C LEU A 489 11.69 4.96 -13.13
N SER A 490 11.46 5.36 -14.38
CA SER A 490 10.75 4.57 -15.41
C SER A 490 11.25 3.12 -15.54
N GLY A 491 12.57 2.91 -15.60
CA GLY A 491 13.19 1.58 -15.72
C GLY A 491 12.96 0.69 -14.49
N LEU A 492 12.81 1.26 -13.29
CA LEU A 492 12.47 0.52 -12.07
C LEU A 492 11.04 -0.01 -12.15
N PHE A 493 10.09 0.86 -12.49
CA PHE A 493 8.68 0.49 -12.59
C PHE A 493 8.41 -0.47 -13.75
N LEU A 494 9.12 -0.34 -14.88
CA LEU A 494 9.04 -1.32 -15.98
C LEU A 494 9.45 -2.73 -15.52
N VAL A 495 10.45 -2.87 -14.65
CA VAL A 495 10.81 -4.18 -14.08
C VAL A 495 9.76 -4.68 -13.09
N ILE A 496 9.18 -3.80 -12.26
CA ILE A 496 8.05 -4.14 -11.37
C ILE A 496 6.87 -4.68 -12.20
N ASP A 497 6.47 -3.97 -13.26
CA ASP A 497 5.36 -4.33 -14.13
C ASP A 497 5.60 -5.64 -14.90
N ARG A 498 6.86 -5.96 -15.22
CA ARG A 498 7.23 -7.18 -15.95
C ARG A 498 7.41 -8.41 -15.04
N GLN A 499 7.97 -8.25 -13.84
CA GLN A 499 8.44 -9.36 -13.00
C GLN A 499 7.69 -9.52 -11.68
N VAL A 500 7.18 -8.43 -11.11
CA VAL A 500 6.54 -8.42 -9.79
C VAL A 500 5.01 -8.46 -9.91
N LYS A 501 4.47 -7.74 -10.90
CA LYS A 501 3.03 -7.70 -11.18
C LYS A 501 2.45 -9.12 -11.26
N THR A 502 1.41 -9.33 -10.47
CA THR A 502 0.71 -10.60 -10.40
C THR A 502 -0.10 -10.82 -11.68
N THR A 503 -0.21 -12.08 -12.11
CA THR A 503 -1.01 -12.47 -13.27
C THR A 503 -2.22 -13.28 -12.83
N ASP A 504 -3.19 -13.48 -13.72
CA ASP A 504 -4.28 -14.40 -13.45
C ASP A 504 -3.74 -15.81 -13.12
N MET A 505 -4.48 -16.52 -12.27
CA MET A 505 -4.07 -17.83 -11.80
C MET A 505 -4.07 -18.83 -12.98
N PRO A 506 -2.96 -19.52 -13.27
CA PRO A 506 -2.96 -20.57 -14.29
C PRO A 506 -3.95 -21.68 -13.92
N LYS A 507 -4.55 -22.32 -14.93
CA LYS A 507 -5.41 -23.49 -14.71
C LYS A 507 -4.57 -24.62 -14.09
N LEU A 508 -4.97 -25.09 -12.93
CA LEU A 508 -4.31 -26.17 -12.20
C LEU A 508 -5.08 -27.48 -12.38
N THR A 509 -4.37 -28.61 -12.32
CA THR A 509 -4.98 -29.93 -12.20
C THR A 509 -5.09 -30.34 -10.72
N PRO A 510 -6.00 -31.27 -10.36
CA PRO A 510 -6.12 -31.78 -9.00
C PRO A 510 -4.80 -32.35 -8.44
N GLU A 511 -3.99 -32.99 -9.29
CA GLU A 511 -2.69 -33.55 -8.90
C GLU A 511 -1.68 -32.48 -8.49
N VAL A 512 -1.63 -31.36 -9.24
CA VAL A 512 -0.77 -30.22 -8.90
C VAL A 512 -1.23 -29.56 -7.61
N ALA A 513 -2.55 -29.41 -7.42
CA ALA A 513 -3.13 -28.91 -6.17
C ALA A 513 -2.76 -29.80 -4.97
N LYS A 514 -2.95 -31.13 -5.07
CA LYS A 514 -2.58 -32.09 -4.01
C LYS A 514 -1.08 -32.05 -3.68
N ARG A 515 -0.19 -32.03 -4.68
CA ARG A 515 1.27 -31.90 -4.48
C ARG A 515 1.62 -30.58 -3.79
N ARG A 516 0.95 -29.49 -4.16
CA ARG A 516 1.13 -28.17 -3.55
C ARG A 516 0.66 -28.15 -2.10
N VAL A 517 -0.51 -28.72 -1.78
CA VAL A 517 -0.99 -28.91 -0.40
C VAL A 517 0.02 -29.69 0.42
N ALA A 518 0.51 -30.84 -0.04
CA ALA A 518 1.51 -31.63 0.68
C ALA A 518 2.79 -30.81 1.00
N THR A 519 3.19 -29.91 0.09
CA THR A 519 4.30 -28.97 0.30
C THR A 519 3.98 -27.93 1.38
N LEU A 520 2.76 -27.37 1.38
CA LEU A 520 2.29 -26.43 2.40
C LEU A 520 2.23 -27.08 3.79
N LEU A 521 1.66 -28.28 3.87
CA LEU A 521 1.56 -29.08 5.10
C LEU A 521 2.95 -29.44 5.67
N SER A 522 3.95 -29.65 4.80
CA SER A 522 5.34 -29.90 5.21
C SER A 522 6.06 -28.62 5.71
N ALA A 523 5.57 -27.44 5.34
CA ALA A 523 6.18 -26.14 5.63
C ALA A 523 5.53 -25.41 6.83
N THR A 524 4.69 -26.07 7.62
CA THR A 524 3.86 -25.45 8.67
C THR A 524 4.66 -24.95 9.87
N GLY A 525 5.19 -23.74 9.76
CA GLY A 525 5.59 -22.89 10.88
C GLY A 525 4.47 -21.91 11.28
N HIS A 526 4.82 -20.64 11.49
CA HIS A 526 3.91 -19.55 11.88
C HIS A 526 2.92 -19.09 10.78
N HIS A 527 2.62 -19.93 9.78
CA HIS A 527 1.86 -19.55 8.58
C HIS A 527 0.58 -20.38 8.38
N ARG A 528 -0.12 -20.69 9.48
CA ARG A 528 -1.34 -21.53 9.48
C ARG A 528 -2.46 -20.96 8.63
N LEU A 529 -2.86 -19.70 8.89
CA LEU A 529 -3.99 -19.06 8.19
C LEU A 529 -3.75 -18.89 6.67
N PRO A 530 -2.57 -18.41 6.19
CA PRO A 530 -2.28 -18.38 4.76
C PRO A 530 -2.30 -19.76 4.09
N ALA A 531 -1.77 -20.79 4.75
CA ALA A 531 -1.76 -22.16 4.21
C ALA A 531 -3.18 -22.73 4.08
N LEU A 532 -4.04 -22.55 5.09
CA LEU A 532 -5.44 -22.99 5.03
C LEU A 532 -6.26 -22.16 4.03
N ALA A 533 -5.95 -20.88 3.83
CA ALA A 533 -6.57 -20.08 2.77
C ALA A 533 -6.22 -20.65 1.38
N GLU A 534 -4.98 -21.11 1.17
CA GLU A 534 -4.57 -21.80 -0.06
C GLU A 534 -5.27 -23.18 -0.23
N VAL A 535 -5.53 -23.91 0.86
CA VAL A 535 -6.37 -25.13 0.82
C VAL A 535 -7.82 -24.80 0.43
N ARG A 536 -8.42 -23.76 1.03
CA ARG A 536 -9.78 -23.29 0.68
C ARG A 536 -9.90 -22.80 -0.75
N LEU A 537 -8.85 -22.19 -1.30
CA LEU A 537 -8.79 -21.82 -2.71
C LEU A 537 -8.97 -23.05 -3.61
N TYR A 538 -8.21 -24.12 -3.37
CA TYR A 538 -8.31 -25.33 -4.18
C TYR A 538 -9.63 -26.09 -3.97
N GLN A 539 -10.23 -26.00 -2.77
CA GLN A 539 -11.62 -26.45 -2.54
C GLN A 539 -12.62 -25.64 -3.37
N ALA A 540 -12.52 -24.31 -3.40
CA ALA A 540 -13.40 -23.42 -4.16
C ALA A 540 -13.24 -23.55 -5.68
N GLN A 541 -12.12 -24.12 -6.15
CA GLN A 541 -11.84 -24.48 -7.53
C GLN A 541 -12.20 -25.94 -7.87
N GLU A 542 -12.77 -26.71 -6.94
CA GLU A 542 -13.14 -28.12 -7.10
C GLU A 542 -11.93 -29.05 -7.42
N LEU A 543 -10.72 -28.62 -7.05
CA LEU A 543 -9.47 -29.36 -7.26
C LEU A 543 -9.09 -30.27 -6.08
N LEU A 544 -9.68 -30.02 -4.90
CA LEU A 544 -9.57 -30.88 -3.72
C LEU A 544 -10.96 -31.36 -3.30
N PRO A 545 -11.13 -32.67 -3.07
CA PRO A 545 -12.35 -33.20 -2.48
C PRO A 545 -12.42 -32.85 -0.98
N PRO A 546 -13.62 -32.88 -0.36
CA PRO A 546 -13.79 -32.42 1.02
C PRO A 546 -12.95 -33.22 2.05
N GLU A 547 -12.73 -34.51 1.84
CA GLU A 547 -11.92 -35.35 2.73
C GLU A 547 -10.44 -34.91 2.78
N ASP A 548 -9.87 -34.46 1.67
CA ASP A 548 -8.50 -33.92 1.64
C ASP A 548 -8.42 -32.56 2.35
N VAL A 549 -9.52 -31.78 2.33
CA VAL A 549 -9.62 -30.50 3.05
C VAL A 549 -9.73 -30.73 4.55
N GLU A 550 -10.59 -31.65 5.00
CA GLU A 550 -10.69 -32.03 6.42
C GLU A 550 -9.33 -32.52 6.96
N MET A 551 -8.65 -33.39 6.21
CA MET A 551 -7.32 -33.89 6.54
C MET A 551 -6.26 -32.76 6.61
N ALA A 552 -6.28 -31.82 5.67
CA ALA A 552 -5.37 -30.68 5.69
C ALA A 552 -5.63 -29.75 6.89
N PHE A 553 -6.88 -29.53 7.28
CA PHE A 553 -7.23 -28.74 8.46
C PHE A 553 -6.79 -29.43 9.77
N ASP A 554 -6.93 -30.75 9.88
CA ASP A 554 -6.41 -31.52 11.03
C ASP A 554 -4.87 -31.50 11.09
N ILE A 555 -4.17 -31.61 9.96
CA ILE A 555 -2.70 -31.58 9.96
C ILE A 555 -2.14 -30.19 10.35
N VAL A 556 -2.73 -29.08 9.86
CA VAL A 556 -2.24 -27.72 10.19
C VAL A 556 -2.69 -27.25 11.57
N GLY A 557 -3.91 -27.62 11.97
CA GLY A 557 -4.62 -27.03 13.11
C GLY A 557 -5.04 -28.01 14.20
N SER A 558 -4.92 -29.31 13.98
CA SER A 558 -5.52 -30.36 14.82
C SER A 558 -7.00 -30.06 15.11
N GLN A 559 -7.45 -30.29 16.34
CA GLN A 559 -8.82 -30.06 16.79
C GLN A 559 -9.31 -28.62 16.56
N ASP A 560 -8.44 -27.61 16.65
CA ASP A 560 -8.78 -26.22 16.36
C ASP A 560 -9.08 -26.02 14.88
N GLY A 561 -8.30 -26.65 13.99
CA GLY A 561 -8.54 -26.68 12.55
C GLY A 561 -9.89 -27.29 12.21
N LEU A 562 -10.20 -28.47 12.75
CA LEU A 562 -11.53 -29.09 12.57
C LEU A 562 -12.67 -28.21 13.14
N THR A 563 -12.39 -27.45 14.20
CA THR A 563 -13.35 -26.48 14.77
C THR A 563 -13.54 -25.26 13.86
N LEU A 564 -12.49 -24.76 13.18
CA LEU A 564 -12.63 -23.73 12.13
C LEU A 564 -13.50 -24.21 10.96
N LEU A 565 -13.45 -25.51 10.66
CA LEU A 565 -14.19 -26.11 9.54
C LEU A 565 -15.67 -26.37 9.89
N HIS A 566 -15.96 -27.07 11.00
CA HIS A 566 -17.32 -27.53 11.34
C HIS A 566 -17.93 -26.93 12.62
N GLY A 567 -17.17 -26.16 13.41
CA GLY A 567 -17.62 -25.61 14.69
C GLY A 567 -18.66 -24.49 14.55
N ALA A 568 -19.25 -24.09 15.68
CA ALA A 568 -20.14 -22.92 15.75
C ALA A 568 -19.37 -21.63 15.44
N GLN A 569 -20.05 -20.64 14.83
CA GLN A 569 -19.41 -19.41 14.33
C GLN A 569 -18.60 -18.67 15.41
N GLU A 570 -19.09 -18.60 16.64
CA GLU A 570 -18.36 -17.97 17.76
C GLU A 570 -17.02 -18.66 18.07
N ALA A 571 -16.99 -20.00 18.03
CA ALA A 571 -15.76 -20.77 18.21
C ALA A 571 -14.79 -20.57 17.04
N LYS A 572 -15.31 -20.51 15.80
CA LYS A 572 -14.50 -20.20 14.61
C LYS A 572 -13.83 -18.83 14.72
N LEU A 573 -14.60 -17.80 15.08
CA LEU A 573 -14.11 -16.43 15.25
C LEU A 573 -13.03 -16.35 16.35
N LYS A 574 -13.26 -16.99 17.51
CA LYS A 574 -12.29 -16.99 18.60
C LYS A 574 -10.94 -17.63 18.19
N ILE A 575 -10.97 -18.79 17.55
CA ILE A 575 -9.75 -19.48 17.09
C ILE A 575 -9.06 -18.66 15.98
N ALA A 576 -9.84 -18.08 15.06
CA ALA A 576 -9.34 -17.18 14.03
C ALA A 576 -8.58 -15.97 14.62
N HIS A 577 -9.11 -15.36 15.69
CA HIS A 577 -8.48 -14.25 16.40
C HIS A 577 -7.18 -14.65 17.09
N GLU A 578 -7.19 -15.76 17.85
CA GLU A 578 -6.01 -16.29 18.52
C GLU A 578 -4.90 -16.66 17.53
N TRP A 579 -5.26 -17.28 16.41
CA TRP A 579 -4.34 -17.62 15.33
C TRP A 579 -3.83 -16.38 14.60
N ALA A 580 -4.65 -15.35 14.42
CA ALA A 580 -4.23 -14.10 13.80
C ALA A 580 -3.18 -13.39 14.65
N LEU A 581 -3.41 -13.26 15.97
CA LEU A 581 -2.48 -12.66 16.93
C LEU A 581 -1.18 -13.47 17.06
N SER A 582 -1.26 -14.79 17.18
CA SER A 582 -0.08 -15.66 17.33
C SER A 582 0.76 -15.80 16.05
N SER A 583 0.21 -15.44 14.89
CA SER A 583 0.92 -15.36 13.60
C SER A 583 1.62 -14.01 13.37
N LEU A 584 1.47 -13.05 14.28
CA LEU A 584 2.15 -11.75 14.16
C LEU A 584 3.65 -11.87 14.47
N PRO A 585 4.50 -11.09 13.78
CA PRO A 585 5.91 -11.01 14.13
C PRO A 585 6.04 -10.52 15.57
N LYS A 586 6.73 -11.31 16.40
CA LYS A 586 7.04 -10.91 17.77
C LYS A 586 8.08 -9.79 17.69
N SER A 587 7.67 -8.57 18.04
CA SER A 587 8.56 -7.41 18.09
C SER A 587 9.72 -7.71 19.03
N GLY A 588 10.91 -7.99 18.47
CA GLY A 588 12.14 -8.17 19.24
C GLY A 588 12.62 -6.82 19.76
N ARG A 589 12.12 -6.44 20.94
CA ARG A 589 12.64 -5.34 21.76
C ARG A 589 13.87 -5.81 22.54
#